data_AF-A0A920H4W8-F1
#
_entry.id   AF-A0A920H4W8-F1
#
_cell.length_a   1.000
_cell.length_b   1.000
_cell.length_c   1.000
_cell.angle_alpha   90.00
_cell.angle_beta   90.00
_cell.angle_gamma   90.00
#
_symmetry.space_group_name_H-M   'P 1'
#
loop_
_entity.id
_entity.type
_entity.pdbx_description
1 polymer ?
#
loop_
_entity_poly.entity_id
_entity_poly.type
_entity_poly.pdbx_seq_one_letter_code
_entity_poly.pdbx_strand_id
1 'polypeptide(L)'
;MTNKINSIKLLTLLLLSTVICAELFASEVNVYSGRKEKLIKPLLDEFSKETGVKVNLVTAKSSALLKRLELEAQSSPADIFITVDVGRLHHAKKIGLFQKN
;
A
#
# COMPACT_ATOMS: atom_id res chain seq x y z
N MET A 1 12.90 -53.53 3.72
CA MET A 1 12.16 -52.70 4.70
C MET A 1 12.73 -51.28 4.86
N THR A 2 13.99 -51.05 4.49
CA THR A 2 14.71 -49.76 4.59
C THR A 2 14.20 -48.66 3.64
N ASN A 3 13.85 -49.00 2.39
CA ASN A 3 13.39 -48.02 1.40
C ASN A 3 12.05 -47.35 1.78
N LYS A 4 11.14 -48.09 2.43
CA LYS A 4 9.83 -47.57 2.86
C LYS A 4 9.98 -46.53 3.98
N ILE A 5 10.96 -46.72 4.87
CA ILE A 5 11.27 -45.81 5.97
C ILE A 5 11.92 -44.53 5.45
N ASN A 6 12.79 -44.64 4.43
CA ASN A 6 13.39 -43.47 3.78
C ASN A 6 12.36 -42.66 2.98
N SER A 7 11.40 -43.31 2.33
CA SER A 7 10.28 -42.64 1.66
C SER A 7 9.37 -41.90 2.64
N ILE A 8 9.10 -42.46 3.83
CA ILE A 8 8.32 -41.78 4.87
C ILE A 8 9.08 -40.56 5.41
N LYS A 9 10.40 -40.69 5.67
CA LYS A 9 11.24 -39.56 6.09
C LYS A 9 11.28 -38.44 5.05
N LEU A 10 11.36 -38.80 3.77
CA LEU A 10 11.35 -37.84 2.66
C LEU A 10 10.00 -37.12 2.54
N LEU A 11 8.89 -37.85 2.75
CA LEU A 11 7.54 -37.27 2.73
C LEU A 11 7.30 -36.34 3.92
N THR A 12 7.79 -36.69 5.12
CA THR A 12 7.70 -35.82 6.30
C THR A 12 8.58 -34.57 6.19
N LEU A 13 9.74 -34.65 5.52
CA LEU A 13 10.62 -33.51 5.29
C LEU A 13 10.03 -32.52 4.27
N LEU A 14 9.30 -33.03 3.27
CA LEU A 14 8.61 -32.23 2.27
C LEU A 14 7.36 -31.52 2.84
N LEU A 15 6.65 -32.14 3.78
CA LEU A 15 5.54 -31.49 4.47
C LEU A 15 6.01 -30.33 5.36
N LEU A 16 7.16 -30.50 6.03
CA LEU A 16 7.70 -29.51 6.96
C LEU A 16 8.20 -28.23 6.27
N SER A 17 8.60 -28.29 4.99
CA SER A 17 9.03 -27.10 4.24
C SER A 17 7.89 -26.18 3.84
N THR A 18 6.66 -26.70 3.69
CA THR A 18 5.50 -25.92 3.25
C THR A 18 4.94 -24.98 4.33
N VAL A 19 5.28 -25.20 5.61
CA VAL A 19 4.74 -24.43 6.74
C VAL A 19 5.47 -23.08 6.96
N ILE A 20 6.64 -22.88 6.35
CA ILE A 20 7.50 -21.72 6.64
C ILE A 20 7.16 -20.48 5.77
N CYS A 21 6.31 -20.61 4.75
CA CYS A 21 5.88 -19.47 3.92
C CYS A 21 4.65 -18.71 4.47
N ALA A 22 4.59 -18.46 5.77
CA ALA A 22 3.70 -17.41 6.27
C ALA A 22 4.36 -16.06 5.97
N GLU A 23 4.12 -15.55 4.76
CA GLU A 23 4.58 -14.23 4.34
C GLU A 23 3.99 -13.15 5.26
N LEU A 24 4.85 -12.59 6.12
CA LEU A 24 4.62 -11.27 6.71
C LEU A 24 4.79 -10.24 5.58
N PHE A 25 3.75 -10.08 4.76
CA PHE A 25 3.67 -8.93 3.86
C PHE A 25 3.56 -7.68 4.73
N ALA A 26 4.67 -6.95 4.87
CA ALA A 26 4.62 -5.58 5.33
C ALA A 26 3.79 -4.80 4.30
N SER A 27 2.51 -4.58 4.62
CA SER A 27 1.62 -3.79 3.78
C SER A 27 2.16 -2.36 3.73
N GLU A 28 2.29 -1.80 2.53
CA GLU A 28 2.63 -0.40 2.35
C GLU A 28 1.58 0.32 1.52
N VAL A 29 1.46 1.63 1.74
CA VAL A 29 0.52 2.50 1.04
C VAL A 29 1.18 3.82 0.69
N ASN A 30 1.00 4.27 -0.55
CA ASN A 30 1.55 5.50 -1.07
C ASN A 30 0.50 6.61 -1.03
N VAL A 31 0.77 7.65 -0.23
CA VAL A 31 -0.19 8.72 0.06
C VAL A 31 0.29 10.04 -0.54
N TYR A 32 -0.49 10.58 -1.47
CA TYR A 32 -0.28 11.91 -2.02
C TYR A 32 -1.15 12.90 -1.27
N SER A 33 -0.53 13.78 -0.47
CA SER A 33 -1.23 14.69 0.42
C SER A 33 -0.98 16.15 0.09
N GLY A 34 -2.08 16.87 -0.13
CA GLY A 34 -2.15 18.32 -0.21
C GLY A 34 -2.03 19.04 1.13
N ARG A 35 -1.87 18.32 2.24
CA ARG A 35 -1.76 18.89 3.59
C ARG A 35 -0.30 19.20 3.93
N LYS A 36 -0.09 20.15 4.85
CA LYS A 36 1.24 20.39 5.43
C LYS A 36 1.70 19.13 6.14
N GLU A 37 2.92 18.68 5.86
CA GLU A 37 3.49 17.45 6.41
C GLU A 37 3.41 17.40 7.93
N LYS A 38 3.81 18.48 8.61
CA LYS A 38 3.76 18.62 10.08
C LYS A 38 2.37 18.35 10.69
N LEU A 39 1.29 18.48 9.91
CA LEU A 39 -0.08 18.26 10.37
C LEU A 39 -0.59 16.84 10.09
N ILE A 40 -0.09 16.18 9.04
CA ILE A 40 -0.60 14.87 8.62
C ILE A 40 0.32 13.72 9.03
N LYS A 41 1.64 13.94 9.03
CA LYS A 41 2.63 12.90 9.31
C LYS A 41 2.42 12.25 10.69
N PRO A 42 2.19 12.98 11.80
CA PRO A 42 1.99 12.34 13.11
C PRO A 42 0.80 11.38 13.15
N LEU A 43 -0.27 11.70 12.40
CA LEU A 43 -1.46 10.84 12.31
C LEU A 43 -1.17 9.56 11.52
N LEU A 44 -0.42 9.69 10.43
CA LEU A 44 -0.01 8.55 9.60
C LEU A 44 1.04 7.67 10.30
N ASP A 45 1.91 8.28 11.12
CA ASP A 45 2.87 7.56 11.95
C ASP A 45 2.15 6.71 13.01
N GLU A 46 1.13 7.25 13.69
CA GLU A 46 0.33 6.47 14.65
C GLU A 46 -0.47 5.37 13.95
N PHE A 47 -1.10 5.68 12.81
CA PHE A 47 -1.74 4.66 11.97
C PHE A 47 -0.76 3.53 11.60
N SER A 48 0.47 3.87 11.21
CA SER A 48 1.49 2.88 10.85
C SER A 48 1.89 2.04 12.05
N LYS A 49 1.98 2.64 13.23
CA LYS A 49 2.31 1.97 14.49
C LYS A 49 1.20 1.02 14.97
N GLU A 50 -0.06 1.41 14.82
CA GLU A 50 -1.21 0.59 15.23
C GLU A 50 -1.47 -0.57 14.26
N THR A 51 -1.29 -0.35 12.97
CA THR A 51 -1.67 -1.32 11.93
C THR A 51 -0.51 -2.15 11.39
N GLY A 52 0.73 -1.68 11.59
CA GLY A 52 1.91 -2.24 10.93
C GLY A 52 2.03 -1.88 9.45
N VAL A 53 1.11 -1.08 8.89
CA VAL A 53 1.15 -0.64 7.49
C VAL A 53 2.14 0.51 7.35
N LYS A 54 3.12 0.37 6.46
CA LYS A 54 4.08 1.44 6.16
C LYS A 54 3.44 2.49 5.25
N VAL A 55 3.45 3.75 5.67
CA VAL A 55 2.92 4.86 4.85
C VAL A 55 4.07 5.61 4.16
N ASN A 56 4.09 5.57 2.82
CA ASN A 56 4.98 6.37 1.99
C ASN A 56 4.29 7.70 1.65
N LEU A 57 4.68 8.79 2.31
CA LEU A 57 4.02 10.09 2.19
C LEU A 57 4.74 11.02 1.20
N VAL A 58 4.00 11.54 0.21
CA VAL A 58 4.42 12.66 -0.64
C VAL A 58 3.53 13.87 -0.34
N THR A 59 4.15 14.99 0.03
CA THR A 59 3.42 16.25 0.25
C THR A 59 3.79 17.30 -0.79
N ALA A 60 2.78 17.99 -1.34
CA ALA A 60 2.96 19.15 -2.20
C ALA A 60 1.63 19.92 -2.32
N LYS A 61 1.60 21.00 -3.11
CA LYS A 61 0.33 21.69 -3.42
C LYS A 61 -0.64 20.72 -4.10
N SER A 62 -1.91 20.71 -3.68
CA SER A 62 -2.91 19.79 -4.23
C SER A 62 -3.08 19.88 -5.74
N SER A 63 -2.93 21.07 -6.33
CA SER A 63 -2.97 21.24 -7.79
C SER A 63 -1.79 20.55 -8.49
N ALA A 64 -0.60 20.61 -7.90
CA ALA A 64 0.59 19.94 -8.44
C ALA A 64 0.46 18.42 -8.33
N LEU A 65 -0.01 17.91 -7.19
CA LEU A 65 -0.26 16.48 -7.01
C LEU A 65 -1.36 15.97 -7.94
N LEU A 66 -2.44 16.73 -8.14
CA LEU A 66 -3.49 16.36 -9.07
C LEU A 66 -2.96 16.29 -10.50
N LYS A 67 -2.15 17.27 -10.90
CA LYS A 67 -1.52 17.24 -12.23
C LYS A 67 -0.56 16.07 -12.39
N ARG A 68 0.18 15.73 -11.33
CA ARG A 68 1.05 14.55 -11.30
C ARG A 68 0.25 13.27 -11.46
N LEU A 69 -0.85 13.10 -10.72
CA LEU A 69 -1.75 11.94 -10.86
C LEU A 69 -2.31 11.82 -12.29
N GLU A 70 -2.69 12.93 -12.91
CA GLU A 70 -3.10 12.93 -14.32
C GLU A 70 -2.00 12.44 -15.27
N LEU A 71 -0.75 12.85 -15.03
CA LEU A 71 0.39 12.49 -15.88
C LEU A 71 0.83 11.04 -15.66
N GLU A 72 0.79 10.56 -14.43
CA GLU A 72 1.15 9.19 -14.09
C GLU A 72 0.03 8.20 -14.49
N ALA A 73 -1.23 8.66 -14.51
CA ALA A 73 -2.41 7.88 -14.89
C ALA A 73 -2.44 6.50 -14.21
N GLN A 74 -2.60 5.42 -14.99
CA GLN A 74 -2.65 4.04 -14.48
C GLN A 74 -1.33 3.55 -13.89
N SER A 75 -0.22 4.26 -14.17
CA SER A 75 1.11 3.93 -13.65
C SER A 75 1.45 4.71 -12.38
N SER A 76 0.50 5.47 -11.82
CA SER A 76 0.74 6.19 -10.57
C SER A 76 0.97 5.20 -9.45
N PRO A 77 2.02 5.38 -8.63
CA PRO A 77 2.18 4.58 -7.44
C PRO A 77 1.20 5.00 -6.33
N ALA A 78 0.45 6.10 -6.49
CA ALA A 78 -0.39 6.64 -5.44
C ALA A 78 -1.66 5.81 -5.22
N ASP A 79 -1.85 5.35 -3.98
CA ASP A 79 -3.05 4.63 -3.56
C ASP A 79 -4.13 5.57 -3.00
N ILE A 80 -3.68 6.66 -2.34
CA ILE A 80 -4.58 7.61 -1.68
C ILE A 80 -4.20 9.04 -2.06
N PHE A 81 -5.20 9.82 -2.47
CA PHE A 81 -5.08 11.27 -2.63
C PHE A 81 -5.85 12.00 -1.52
N ILE A 82 -5.16 12.87 -0.77
CA ILE A 82 -5.73 13.66 0.33
C ILE A 82 -5.62 15.15 -0.02
N THR A 83 -6.71 15.89 0.11
CA THR A 83 -6.71 17.36 -0.02
C THR A 83 -7.70 17.99 0.96
N VAL A 84 -7.64 19.31 1.10
CA VAL A 84 -8.52 20.11 1.97
C VAL A 84 -9.71 20.71 1.20
N ASP A 85 -9.72 20.56 -0.13
CA ASP A 85 -10.63 21.26 -1.04
C ASP A 85 -11.56 20.27 -1.75
N VAL A 86 -12.87 20.40 -1.48
CA VAL A 86 -13.89 19.54 -2.08
C VAL A 86 -14.04 19.74 -3.60
N GLY A 87 -13.78 20.95 -4.09
CA GLY A 87 -13.78 21.25 -5.52
C GLY A 87 -12.70 20.48 -6.26
N ARG A 88 -11.52 20.32 -5.65
CA ARG A 88 -10.44 19.48 -6.21
C ARG A 88 -10.80 18.00 -6.22
N LEU A 89 -11.44 17.48 -5.18
CA LEU A 89 -11.93 16.09 -5.17
C LEU A 89 -13.00 15.86 -6.25
N HIS A 90 -13.91 16.82 -6.40
CA HIS A 90 -14.94 16.76 -7.43
C HIS A 90 -14.33 16.81 -8.84
N HIS A 91 -13.33 17.67 -9.07
CA HIS A 91 -12.58 17.70 -10.32
C HIS A 91 -11.89 16.35 -10.59
N ALA A 92 -11.10 15.84 -9.62
CA ALA A 92 -10.42 14.55 -9.71
C ALA A 92 -11.37 13.39 -10.06
N LYS A 93 -12.57 13.39 -9.47
CA LYS A 93 -13.63 12.43 -9.79
C LYS A 93 -14.12 12.57 -11.23
N LYS A 94 -14.36 13.80 -11.71
CA LYS A 94 -14.83 14.06 -13.09
C LYS A 94 -13.85 13.58 -14.15
N ILE A 95 -12.55 13.69 -13.88
CA ILE A 95 -11.49 13.23 -14.79
C ILE A 95 -11.12 11.75 -14.58
N GLY A 96 -11.86 11.01 -13.75
CA GLY A 96 -11.73 9.56 -13.61
C GLY A 96 -10.49 9.08 -12.84
N LEU A 97 -9.91 9.91 -11.96
CA LEU A 97 -8.73 9.54 -11.18
C LEU A 97 -9.02 8.62 -9.99
N PHE A 98 -10.29 8.43 -9.62
CA PHE A 98 -10.65 7.56 -8.51
C PHE A 98 -11.25 6.25 -9.00
N GLN A 99 -10.95 5.18 -8.26
CA GLN A 99 -11.60 3.89 -8.44
C GLN A 99 -13.13 4.05 -8.40
N LYS A 100 -13.82 3.31 -9.27
CA LYS A 100 -15.28 3.23 -9.26
C LYS A 100 -15.69 2.28 -8.13
N ASN A 101 -16.58 2.74 -7.25
CA ASN A 101 -17.30 1.86 -6.33
C ASN A 101 -18.36 1.05 -7.08
#